data_AF-A0A923QLA5-F1
#
_entry.id   AF-A0A923QLA5-F1
#
_cell.length_a   1.000
_cell.length_b   1.000
_cell.length_c   1.000
_cell.angle_alpha   90.00
_cell.angle_beta   90.00
_cell.angle_gamma   90.00
#
_symmetry.space_group_name_H-M   'P 1'
#
loop_
_entity.id
_entity.type
_entity.pdbx_description
1 polymer ?
#
loop_
_entity_poly.entity_id
_entity_poly.type
_entity_poly.pdbx_seq_one_letter_code
_entity_poly.pdbx_strand_id
1 'polypeptide(L)' 'MKLLVFAGSTRLQSHNRKLANNAAALARATGAEVTHIELSDYDIPM' A
#
# COMPACT_ATOMS: atom_id res chain seq x y z
N MET A 1 -10.91 12.89 -2.32
CA MET A 1 -10.65 12.23 -1.01
C MET A 1 -9.18 11.83 -0.97
N LYS A 2 -8.47 12.10 0.12
CA LYS A 2 -7.07 11.69 0.30
C LYS A 2 -7.03 10.34 1.00
N LEU A 3 -6.27 9.38 0.47
CA LEU A 3 -6.16 8.04 1.02
C LEU A 3 -4.69 7.61 1.11
N LEU A 4 -4.28 7.15 2.28
CA LEU A 4 -2.99 6.48 2.50
C LEU A 4 -3.23 4.97 2.49
N VAL A 5 -2.45 4.25 1.70
CA VAL A 5 -2.48 2.78 1.62
C VAL A 5 -1.08 2.24 1.89
N PHE A 6 -0.99 1.22 2.75
CA PHE A 6 0.23 0.47 2.99
C PHE A 6 -0.14 -0.92 3.52
N ALA A 7 0.76 -1.88 3.35
CA ALA A 7 0.64 -3.20 3.96
C ALA A 7 1.58 -3.33 5.15
N GLY A 8 1.11 -3.90 6.26
CA GLY A 8 1.92 -4.24 7.44
C GLY A 8 2.85 -5.45 7.20
N SER A 9 3.62 -5.47 6.12
CA SER A 9 4.50 -6.58 5.77
C SER A 9 5.60 -6.14 4.82
N THR A 10 6.83 -6.63 5.04
CA THR A 10 7.97 -6.46 4.13
C THR A 10 8.37 -7.73 3.40
N ARG A 11 7.64 -8.83 3.63
CA ARG A 11 7.92 -10.10 2.96
C ARG A 11 7.62 -9.99 1.47
N LEU A 12 8.51 -10.51 0.63
CA LEU A 12 8.40 -10.44 -0.83
C LEU A 12 7.08 -11.04 -1.35
N GLN A 13 6.64 -12.18 -0.82
CA GLN A 13 5.42 -12.89 -1.23
C GLN A 13 4.19 -12.59 -0.36
N SER A 14 4.13 -11.42 0.27
CA SER A 14 3.02 -11.04 1.14
C SER A 14 1.70 -10.85 0.37
N HIS A 15 0.66 -11.57 0.77
CA HIS A 15 -0.71 -11.35 0.28
C HIS A 15 -1.21 -9.95 0.65
N ASN A 16 -0.84 -9.43 1.83
CA ASN A 16 -1.25 -8.08 2.26
C ASN A 16 -0.67 -7.00 1.33
N ARG A 17 0.59 -7.16 0.89
CA ARG A 17 1.20 -6.25 -0.10
C ARG A 17 0.48 -6.32 -1.45
N LYS A 18 0.14 -7.53 -1.91
CA LYS A 18 -0.64 -7.72 -3.15
C LYS A 18 -2.02 -7.05 -3.04
N LEU A 19 -2.70 -7.20 -1.90
CA LEU A 19 -4.00 -6.57 -1.65
C LEU A 19 -3.88 -5.03 -1.57
N ALA A 20 -2.88 -4.50 -0.88
CA ALA A 20 -2.64 -3.06 -0.79
C ALA A 20 -2.44 -2.42 -2.17
N ASN A 21 -1.66 -3.05 -3.05
CA ASN A 21 -1.49 -2.62 -4.43
C ASN A 21 -2.81 -2.58 -5.21
N ASN A 22 -3.63 -3.63 -5.10
CA ASN A 22 -4.94 -3.68 -5.75
C ASN A 22 -5.91 -2.62 -5.19
N ALA A 23 -5.95 -2.45 -3.87
CA ALA A 23 -6.79 -1.44 -3.22
C ALA A 23 -6.39 -0.01 -3.64
N ALA A 24 -5.09 0.27 -3.71
CA ALA A 24 -4.58 1.56 -4.19
C ALA A 24 -4.98 1.82 -5.65
N ALA A 25 -4.90 0.81 -6.53
CA ALA A 25 -5.32 0.93 -7.92
C ALA A 25 -6.83 1.21 -8.04
N LEU A 26 -7.66 0.46 -7.31
CA LEU A 26 -9.11 0.65 -7.28
C LEU A 26 -9.49 2.04 -6.76
N ALA A 27 -8.87 2.49 -5.66
CA ALA A 27 -9.14 3.81 -5.10
C ALA A 27 -8.75 4.95 -6.05
N ARG A 28 -7.63 4.83 -6.78
CA ARG A 28 -7.29 5.81 -7.83
C ARG A 28 -8.34 5.82 -8.94
N ALA A 29 -8.82 4.65 -9.36
CA ALA A 29 -9.84 4.53 -10.40
C ALA A 29 -11.18 5.17 -10.00
N THR A 30 -11.48 5.28 -8.70
CA THR A 30 -12.66 5.99 -8.19
C THR A 30 -12.43 7.48 -7.92
N GLY A 31 -11.26 8.03 -8.30
CA GLY A 31 -10.94 9.46 -8.17
C GLY A 31 -10.34 9.85 -6.80
N ALA A 32 -9.89 8.89 -6.00
CA ALA A 32 -9.15 9.20 -4.78
C ALA A 32 -7.71 9.64 -5.10
N GLU A 33 -7.20 10.62 -4.35
CA GLU A 33 -5.79 10.98 -4.31
C GLU A 33 -5.08 9.98 -3.38
N VAL A 34 -4.38 9.00 -3.97
CA VAL A 34 -3.81 7.88 -3.23
C VAL A 34 -2.31 8.02 -3.06
N THR A 35 -1.86 8.09 -1.81
CA THR A 35 -0.47 7.83 -1.42
C THR A 35 -0.34 6.35 -1.09
N HIS A 36 0.52 5.63 -1.81
CA HIS A 36 0.81 4.23 -1.54
C HIS A 36 2.28 4.10 -1.12
N ILE A 37 2.55 3.51 0.04
CA ILE A 37 3.91 3.31 0.55
C ILE A 37 4.18 1.83 0.83
N GLU A 38 5.42 1.41 0.59
CA GLU A 38 5.92 0.08 0.96
C GLU A 38 6.79 0.21 2.21
N LEU A 39 6.50 -0.58 3.24
CA LEU A 39 7.25 -0.50 4.49
C LEU A 39 8.72 -0.90 4.35
N SER A 40 9.06 -1.69 3.32
CA SER A 40 10.45 -2.06 2.99
C SER A 40 11.31 -0.89 2.56
N ASP A 41 10.69 0.23 2.19
CA ASP A 41 11.41 1.42 1.70
C ASP A 41 11.85 2.33 2.85
N TYR A 42 11.48 1.99 4.09
CA TYR A 42 11.75 2.77 5.28
C TYR A 42 12.58 1.94 6.28
N ASP A 43 13.49 2.62 6.96
CA ASP A 43 14.23 2.07 8.09
C ASP A 43 13.33 2.09 9.33
N ILE A 44 12.49 1.05 9.46
CA ILE A 44 11.53 0.91 10.57
C ILE A 44 11.74 -0.44 11.31
N PRO A 45 11.50 -0.50 12.63
CA PRO A 45 11.53 -1.77 13.38
C PRO A 45 10.43 -2.72 12.87
N MET A 46 10.76 -4.01 12.68
CA MET A 46 9.88 -5.05 12.13
C MET A 46 9.60 -6.18 13.13
#